data_AF-A0A3B9MXQ8-F1
#
_entry.id   AF-A0A3B9MXQ8-F1
#
_cell.length_a   1.000
_cell.length_b   1.000
_cell.length_c   1.000
_cell.angle_alpha   90.00
_cell.angle_beta   90.00
_cell.angle_gamma   90.00
#
_symmetry.space_group_name_H-M   'P 1'
#
loop_
_entity.id
_entity.type
_entity.pdbx_description
1 polymer ?
#
loop_
_entity_poly.entity_id
_entity_poly.type
_entity_poly.pdbx_seq_one_letter_code
_entity_poly.pdbx_strand_id
1 'polypeptide(L)'
;MNNENLYIKPNSTIVNLLKDVEFPITSIKDITGYDTKSLLILIDDGPAKGKYQTFGYFIADWNYSANLVNALKKIKQKYNISERKISYKGRKDKLKRNAFQEWINIVRNYSGLLYVTAFDNSAKTTKEFRKDYEDVKNSLDKHGFQGGFEAYEKMAKVLSFLSVISSYFYSDLNIILFSDPDTIIDTKQKVNVINYSLRIMLKELVPFKLGHVNCMTKFNERNGSFDERNENKLLNHAIEELLSIPDIACSSISSMLNLTSKSDISCPDDETSEIITEIAKFTNIEDYKKDDKSICTFGLSVFDIKYTEDGLAYYVHRNDKFIKTKPNNASNAK
;
A
#
# COMPACT_ATOMS: atom_id res chain seq x y z
N MET A 1 -8.19 19.63 -26.80
CA MET A 1 -6.89 19.68 -26.08
C MET A 1 -6.02 18.59 -26.66
N ASN A 2 -4.89 18.94 -27.27
CA ASN A 2 -3.90 17.96 -27.67
C ASN A 2 -3.31 17.37 -26.39
N ASN A 3 -3.70 16.13 -26.09
CA ASN A 3 -3.13 15.32 -25.04
C ASN A 3 -1.70 14.91 -25.46
N GLU A 4 -0.77 15.85 -25.60
CA GLU A 4 0.65 15.50 -25.44
C GLU A 4 0.80 15.13 -23.96
N ASN A 5 0.72 13.82 -23.75
CA ASN A 5 0.11 13.26 -22.57
C ASN A 5 1.05 13.38 -21.37
N LEU A 6 0.50 13.96 -20.31
CA LEU A 6 1.14 14.02 -19.01
C LEU A 6 1.52 12.62 -18.51
N TYR A 7 2.83 12.37 -18.41
CA TYR A 7 3.42 11.14 -17.93
C TYR A 7 4.13 11.38 -16.60
N ILE A 8 3.68 10.69 -15.55
CA ILE A 8 4.38 10.63 -14.27
C ILE A 8 5.42 9.52 -14.39
N LYS A 9 6.69 9.91 -14.44
CA LYS A 9 7.79 8.96 -14.44
C LYS A 9 7.98 8.40 -13.02
N PRO A 10 8.25 7.09 -12.87
CA PRO A 10 8.73 6.56 -11.60
C PRO A 10 9.97 7.31 -11.14
N ASN A 11 10.15 7.46 -9.83
CA ASN A 11 11.38 8.03 -9.32
C ASN A 11 12.51 7.02 -9.56
N SER A 12 13.42 7.31 -10.49
CA SER A 12 14.48 6.37 -10.90
C SER A 12 15.39 5.97 -9.75
N THR A 13 15.63 6.85 -8.79
CA THR A 13 16.40 6.56 -7.57
C THR A 13 15.66 5.54 -6.71
N ILE A 14 14.37 5.75 -6.46
CA ILE A 14 13.54 4.80 -5.70
C ILE A 14 13.44 3.46 -6.44
N VAL A 15 13.21 3.48 -7.76
CA VAL A 15 13.15 2.26 -8.58
C VAL A 15 14.45 1.47 -8.50
N ASN A 16 15.61 2.13 -8.64
CA ASN A 16 16.90 1.42 -8.56
C ASN A 16 17.14 0.85 -7.17
N LEU A 17 16.79 1.56 -6.10
CA LEU A 17 16.90 1.05 -4.73
C LEU A 17 15.95 -0.10 -4.45
N LEU A 18 14.74 -0.04 -5.01
CA LEU A 18 13.78 -1.12 -4.87
C LEU A 18 14.12 -2.33 -5.74
N LYS A 19 14.89 -2.19 -6.83
CA LYS A 19 15.39 -3.36 -7.60
C LYS A 19 16.30 -4.25 -6.77
N ASP A 20 16.99 -3.67 -5.78
CA ASP A 20 17.82 -4.44 -4.83
C ASP A 20 16.95 -5.17 -3.78
N VAL A 21 15.65 -4.87 -3.71
CA VAL A 21 14.69 -5.60 -2.89
C VAL A 21 14.21 -6.82 -3.67
N GLU A 22 14.99 -7.90 -3.62
CA GLU A 22 14.56 -9.19 -4.15
C GLU A 22 13.44 -9.76 -3.28
N PHE A 23 12.24 -9.88 -3.85
CA PHE A 23 11.20 -10.64 -3.21
C PHE A 23 11.53 -12.14 -3.32
N PRO A 24 11.42 -12.91 -2.23
CA PRO A 24 11.68 -14.36 -2.21
C PRO A 24 10.55 -15.18 -2.86
N ILE A 25 9.83 -14.57 -3.79
CA ILE A 25 8.83 -15.18 -4.64
C ILE A 25 9.43 -15.44 -6.03
N THR A 26 8.85 -16.37 -6.75
CA THR A 26 9.22 -16.73 -8.12
C THR A 26 8.12 -16.39 -9.11
N SER A 27 6.89 -16.19 -8.63
CA SER A 27 5.74 -15.83 -9.46
C SER A 27 4.66 -15.11 -8.64
N ILE A 28 3.72 -14.44 -9.33
CA ILE A 28 2.53 -13.88 -8.67
C ILE A 28 1.68 -14.96 -7.99
N LYS A 29 1.69 -16.20 -8.48
CA LYS A 29 1.00 -17.33 -7.85
C LYS A 29 1.49 -17.59 -6.43
N ASP A 30 2.76 -17.29 -6.14
CA ASP A 30 3.30 -17.43 -4.80
C ASP A 30 2.60 -16.46 -3.82
N ILE A 31 2.34 -15.23 -4.27
CA ILE A 31 1.58 -14.25 -3.48
C ILE A 31 0.12 -14.65 -3.37
N THR A 32 -0.52 -14.97 -4.50
CA THR A 32 -1.98 -15.08 -4.55
C THR A 32 -2.49 -16.48 -4.19
N GLY A 33 -1.62 -17.49 -4.16
CA GLY A 33 -1.98 -18.90 -3.98
C GLY A 33 -2.60 -19.54 -5.23
N TYR A 34 -2.85 -18.77 -6.29
CA TYR A 34 -3.56 -19.22 -7.49
C TYR A 34 -2.88 -18.73 -8.76
N ASP A 35 -3.02 -19.49 -9.84
CA ASP A 35 -2.65 -19.01 -11.17
C ASP A 35 -3.73 -18.01 -11.65
N THR A 36 -3.45 -16.72 -11.46
CA THR A 36 -4.47 -15.66 -11.52
C THR A 36 -4.32 -14.74 -12.70
N LYS A 37 -5.35 -14.64 -13.54
CA LYS A 37 -5.37 -13.69 -14.66
C LYS A 37 -5.65 -12.24 -14.23
N SER A 38 -5.95 -11.99 -12.95
CA SER A 38 -6.39 -10.68 -12.48
C SER A 38 -5.85 -10.37 -11.09
N LEU A 39 -4.89 -9.47 -11.03
CA LEU A 39 -4.27 -8.99 -9.80
C LEU A 39 -5.03 -7.77 -9.27
N LEU A 40 -5.43 -7.83 -8.01
CA LEU A 40 -5.95 -6.70 -7.24
C LEU A 40 -4.81 -6.10 -6.41
N ILE A 41 -4.58 -4.79 -6.54
CA ILE A 41 -3.61 -4.04 -5.75
C ILE A 41 -4.36 -2.91 -5.03
N LEU A 42 -4.43 -2.99 -3.71
CA LEU A 42 -5.07 -1.98 -2.86
C LEU A 42 -3.98 -1.14 -2.20
N ILE A 43 -4.13 0.18 -2.28
CA ILE A 43 -3.10 1.13 -1.88
C ILE A 43 -3.66 2.12 -0.89
N ASP A 44 -2.91 2.33 0.19
CA ASP A 44 -3.14 3.44 1.12
C ASP A 44 -1.81 4.03 1.60
N ASP A 45 -1.84 5.25 2.13
CA ASP A 45 -0.69 5.90 2.75
C ASP A 45 -0.91 6.21 4.23
N GLY A 46 0.14 6.04 5.03
CA GLY A 46 0.13 6.38 6.44
C GLY A 46 0.19 7.89 6.68
N PRO A 47 0.13 8.33 7.94
CA PRO A 47 0.16 9.74 8.29
C PRO A 47 1.42 10.43 7.76
N ALA A 48 1.23 11.53 7.02
CA ALA A 48 2.31 12.32 6.42
C ALA A 48 3.17 13.09 7.46
N LYS A 49 2.65 13.28 8.68
CA LYS A 49 3.30 14.01 9.77
C LYS A 49 4.14 13.05 10.60
N GLY A 50 5.40 12.88 10.22
CA GLY A 50 6.36 12.00 10.90
C GLY A 50 7.73 12.04 10.23
N LYS A 51 8.73 11.40 10.86
CA LYS A 51 10.04 11.16 10.23
C LYS A 51 9.88 10.29 8.98
N TYR A 52 8.99 9.29 9.01
CA TYR A 52 8.74 8.43 7.85
C TYR A 52 7.31 8.59 7.33
N GLN A 53 7.17 8.66 5.99
CA GLN A 53 5.90 8.44 5.30
C GLN A 53 5.83 6.99 4.82
N THR A 54 4.74 6.30 5.17
CA THR A 54 4.54 4.90 4.80
C THR A 54 3.53 4.77 3.65
N PHE A 55 3.72 3.76 2.81
CA PHE A 55 2.82 3.38 1.73
C PHE A 55 2.58 1.88 1.78
N GLY A 56 1.32 1.49 1.66
CA GLY A 56 0.86 0.15 1.96
C GLY A 56 0.22 -0.43 0.75
N TYR A 57 0.57 -1.67 0.47
CA TYR A 57 0.12 -2.41 -0.70
C TYR A 57 -0.44 -3.72 -0.21
N PHE A 58 -1.73 -3.96 -0.44
CA PHE A 58 -2.31 -5.28 -0.29
C PHE A 58 -2.57 -5.86 -1.68
N ILE A 59 -1.82 -6.90 -2.02
CA ILE A 59 -1.86 -7.59 -3.30
C ILE A 59 -2.58 -8.93 -3.11
N ALA A 60 -3.61 -9.16 -3.93
CA ALA A 60 -4.42 -10.37 -3.88
C ALA A 60 -4.94 -10.72 -5.28
N ASP A 61 -5.51 -11.92 -5.42
CA ASP A 61 -6.32 -12.26 -6.59
C ASP A 61 -7.67 -11.52 -6.54
N TRP A 62 -8.03 -10.86 -7.63
CA TRP A 62 -9.31 -10.15 -7.78
C TRP A 62 -10.53 -11.08 -7.64
N ASN A 63 -10.52 -12.21 -8.34
CA ASN A 63 -11.62 -13.18 -8.40
C ASN A 63 -11.86 -13.87 -7.06
N TYR A 64 -10.81 -14.09 -6.25
CA TYR A 64 -10.95 -14.73 -4.94
C TYR A 64 -11.21 -13.73 -3.80
N SER A 65 -11.00 -12.42 -4.03
CA SER A 65 -11.17 -11.36 -3.01
C SER A 65 -12.58 -11.29 -2.40
N ALA A 66 -13.60 -11.74 -3.15
CA ALA A 66 -14.97 -11.81 -2.66
C ALA A 66 -15.12 -12.70 -1.41
N ASN A 67 -14.34 -13.80 -1.32
CA ASN A 67 -14.36 -14.69 -0.16
C ASN A 67 -13.81 -13.99 1.09
N LEU A 68 -12.75 -13.20 0.93
CA LEU A 68 -12.21 -12.37 2.01
C LEU A 68 -13.26 -11.37 2.49
N VAL A 69 -13.83 -10.58 1.57
CA VAL A 69 -14.87 -9.59 1.90
C VAL A 69 -16.04 -10.22 2.66
N ASN A 70 -16.52 -11.38 2.21
CA ASN A 70 -17.62 -12.08 2.87
C ASN A 70 -17.25 -12.54 4.29
N ALA A 71 -16.02 -13.02 4.50
CA ALA A 71 -15.53 -13.38 5.83
C ALA A 71 -15.42 -12.15 6.76
N LEU A 72 -14.89 -11.03 6.27
CA LEU A 72 -14.81 -9.78 7.03
C LEU A 72 -16.21 -9.23 7.39
N LYS A 73 -17.17 -9.29 6.46
CA LYS A 73 -18.57 -8.90 6.71
C LYS A 73 -19.21 -9.73 7.81
N LYS A 74 -18.99 -11.05 7.85
CA LYS A 74 -19.52 -11.94 8.90
C LYS A 74 -19.01 -11.56 10.29
N ILE A 75 -17.75 -11.15 10.40
CA ILE A 75 -17.18 -10.65 11.65
C ILE A 75 -17.91 -9.37 12.06
N LYS A 76 -18.05 -8.41 11.15
CA LYS A 76 -18.74 -7.15 11.47
C LYS A 76 -20.18 -7.37 11.92
N GLN A 77 -20.88 -8.32 11.31
CA GLN A 77 -22.22 -8.74 11.74
C GLN A 77 -22.20 -9.35 13.15
N LYS A 78 -21.28 -10.29 13.42
CA LYS A 78 -21.12 -10.94 14.73
C LYS A 78 -20.92 -9.93 15.87
N TYR A 79 -20.17 -8.84 15.62
CA TYR A 79 -19.88 -7.81 16.61
C TYR A 79 -20.81 -6.59 16.55
N ASN A 80 -21.89 -6.62 15.75
CA ASN A 80 -22.83 -5.52 15.57
C ASN A 80 -22.18 -4.19 15.12
N ILE A 81 -21.23 -4.28 14.19
CA ILE A 81 -20.49 -3.13 13.62
C ILE A 81 -20.57 -3.09 12.08
N SER A 82 -21.63 -3.64 11.49
CA SER A 82 -21.82 -3.77 10.03
C SER A 82 -21.55 -2.48 9.24
N GLU A 83 -22.01 -1.33 9.74
CA GLU A 83 -21.81 -0.02 9.10
C GLU A 83 -20.50 0.67 9.48
N ARG A 84 -19.75 0.15 10.46
CA ARG A 84 -18.54 0.80 10.96
C ARG A 84 -17.32 0.24 10.23
N LYS A 85 -16.49 1.09 9.63
CA LYS A 85 -15.17 0.68 9.10
C LYS A 85 -14.26 0.27 10.26
N ILE A 86 -13.63 -0.90 10.16
CA ILE A 86 -12.46 -1.23 10.99
C ILE A 86 -11.30 -0.50 10.34
N SER A 87 -10.68 0.43 11.06
CA SER A 87 -9.63 1.30 10.55
C SER A 87 -8.73 1.68 11.71
N TYR A 88 -7.53 2.16 11.39
CA TYR A 88 -6.61 2.63 12.42
C TYR A 88 -7.19 3.80 13.24
N LYS A 89 -8.06 4.62 12.62
CA LYS A 89 -8.86 5.65 13.29
C LYS A 89 -10.18 5.03 13.78
N GLY A 90 -10.43 4.98 15.09
CA GLY A 90 -11.62 4.29 15.65
C GLY A 90 -11.37 3.50 16.93
N ARG A 91 -10.13 3.55 17.40
CA ARG A 91 -9.51 2.93 18.56
C ARG A 91 -10.24 2.92 19.90
N LYS A 92 -11.01 3.99 20.16
CA LYS A 92 -11.81 4.10 21.40
C LYS A 92 -13.10 3.26 21.36
N ASP A 93 -13.46 2.71 20.20
CA ASP A 93 -14.64 1.88 20.01
C ASP A 93 -14.39 0.44 20.48
N LYS A 94 -14.90 0.11 21.67
CA LYS A 94 -14.78 -1.21 22.28
C LYS A 94 -15.26 -2.34 21.36
N LEU A 95 -16.30 -2.11 20.55
CA LEU A 95 -16.83 -3.15 19.66
C LEU A 95 -15.87 -3.41 18.49
N LYS A 96 -15.29 -2.35 17.89
CA LYS A 96 -14.28 -2.50 16.84
C LYS A 96 -13.04 -3.24 17.36
N ARG A 97 -12.56 -2.89 18.55
CA ARG A 97 -11.41 -3.56 19.16
C ARG A 97 -11.66 -5.05 19.38
N ASN A 98 -12.85 -5.41 19.88
CA ASN A 98 -13.21 -6.81 20.06
C ASN A 98 -13.29 -7.58 18.72
N ALA A 99 -13.74 -6.93 17.65
CA ALA A 99 -13.81 -7.52 16.32
C ALA A 99 -12.43 -7.63 15.64
N PHE A 100 -11.50 -6.74 15.96
CA PHE A 100 -10.22 -6.60 15.27
C PHE A 100 -9.38 -7.87 15.30
N GLN A 101 -9.31 -8.57 16.44
CA GLN A 101 -8.52 -9.81 16.55
C GLN A 101 -8.98 -10.91 15.59
N GLU A 102 -10.30 -11.11 15.46
CA GLU A 102 -10.83 -12.07 14.48
C GLU A 102 -10.65 -11.56 13.05
N TRP A 103 -10.82 -10.25 12.84
CA TRP A 103 -10.69 -9.62 11.53
C TRP A 103 -9.27 -9.78 10.96
N ILE A 104 -8.24 -9.44 11.75
CA ILE A 104 -6.85 -9.53 11.30
C ILE A 104 -6.40 -10.99 11.15
N ASN A 105 -6.95 -11.92 11.95
CA ASN A 105 -6.70 -13.34 11.79
C ASN A 105 -7.27 -13.88 10.46
N ILE A 106 -8.44 -13.39 10.01
CA ILE A 106 -8.96 -13.74 8.67
C ILE A 106 -8.03 -13.21 7.57
N VAL A 107 -7.59 -11.96 7.67
CA VAL A 107 -6.65 -11.36 6.70
C VAL A 107 -5.35 -12.15 6.64
N ARG A 108 -4.77 -12.51 7.78
CA ARG A 108 -3.53 -13.31 7.86
C ARG A 108 -3.65 -14.68 7.18
N ASN A 109 -4.82 -15.32 7.30
CA ASN A 109 -5.05 -16.65 6.74
C ASN A 109 -5.52 -16.62 5.28
N TYR A 110 -5.60 -15.45 4.66
CA TYR A 110 -5.97 -15.28 3.27
C TYR A 110 -4.72 -15.15 2.40
N SER A 111 -4.72 -15.75 1.21
CA SER A 111 -3.57 -15.71 0.30
C SER A 111 -3.36 -14.30 -0.26
N GLY A 112 -2.20 -13.71 0.01
CA GLY A 112 -1.87 -12.37 -0.48
C GLY A 112 -0.52 -11.87 0.04
N LEU A 113 -0.19 -10.64 -0.34
CA LEU A 113 0.98 -9.91 0.13
C LEU A 113 0.53 -8.57 0.68
N LEU A 114 0.77 -8.37 1.97
CA LEU A 114 0.71 -7.07 2.63
C LEU A 114 2.12 -6.50 2.72
N TYR A 115 2.41 -5.47 1.94
CA TYR A 115 3.73 -4.87 1.86
C TYR A 115 3.69 -3.40 2.26
N VAL A 116 4.65 -2.98 3.09
CA VAL A 116 4.77 -1.58 3.51
C VAL A 116 6.14 -1.04 3.13
N THR A 117 6.18 0.09 2.44
CA THR A 117 7.40 0.88 2.22
C THR A 117 7.38 2.12 3.09
N ALA A 118 8.47 2.43 3.78
CA ALA A 118 8.62 3.62 4.60
C ALA A 118 9.76 4.50 4.07
N PHE A 119 9.49 5.76 3.77
CA PHE A 119 10.48 6.71 3.25
C PHE A 119 10.72 7.84 4.26
N ASP A 120 11.99 8.13 4.55
CA ASP A 120 12.35 9.27 5.37
C ASP A 120 11.90 10.59 4.70
N ASN A 121 11.09 11.36 5.42
CA ASN A 121 10.51 12.63 5.00
C ASN A 121 11.50 13.79 5.03
N SER A 122 12.64 13.66 5.72
CA SER A 122 13.67 14.70 5.74
C SER A 122 14.24 14.98 4.35
N ALA A 123 14.10 14.05 3.40
CA ALA A 123 14.38 14.29 1.98
C ALA A 123 13.64 15.51 1.41
N LYS A 124 12.40 15.76 1.85
CA LYS A 124 11.56 16.88 1.37
C LYS A 124 12.15 18.26 1.70
N THR A 125 13.07 18.35 2.67
CA THR A 125 13.68 19.62 3.07
C THR A 125 14.97 19.91 2.31
N THR A 126 15.51 18.95 1.56
CA THR A 126 16.75 19.09 0.78
C THR A 126 16.54 19.93 -0.48
N LYS A 127 17.59 20.59 -0.96
CA LYS A 127 17.50 21.50 -2.12
C LYS A 127 17.26 20.73 -3.42
N GLU A 128 17.86 19.55 -3.52
CA GLU A 128 17.83 18.65 -4.67
C GLU A 128 16.41 18.15 -4.89
N PHE A 129 15.79 17.57 -3.84
CA PHE A 129 14.39 17.13 -3.91
C PHE A 129 13.44 18.29 -4.21
N ARG A 130 13.70 19.48 -3.67
CA ARG A 130 12.90 20.68 -3.97
C ARG A 130 13.05 21.15 -5.40
N LYS A 131 14.24 21.01 -6.00
CA LYS A 131 14.49 21.39 -7.40
C LYS A 131 13.83 20.40 -8.37
N ASP A 132 14.08 19.10 -8.19
CA ASP A 132 13.42 18.04 -8.97
C ASP A 132 11.89 18.18 -8.86
N TYR A 133 11.42 18.55 -7.67
CA TYR A 133 10.02 18.87 -7.41
C TYR A 133 9.51 20.06 -8.22
N GLU A 134 10.17 21.22 -8.19
CA GLU A 134 9.71 22.39 -8.93
C GLU A 134 9.72 22.13 -10.44
N ASP A 135 10.71 21.41 -10.96
CA ASP A 135 10.78 21.04 -12.37
C ASP A 135 9.60 20.15 -12.78
N VAL A 136 9.30 19.13 -11.97
CA VAL A 136 8.14 18.26 -12.17
C VAL A 136 6.83 19.03 -12.04
N LYS A 137 6.66 19.82 -10.98
CA LYS A 137 5.44 20.59 -10.72
C LYS A 137 5.17 21.57 -11.85
N ASN A 138 6.18 22.33 -12.28
CA ASN A 138 6.04 23.24 -13.41
C ASN A 138 5.64 22.51 -14.70
N SER A 139 6.11 21.28 -14.89
CA SER A 139 5.64 20.43 -15.99
C SER A 139 4.18 20.02 -15.82
N LEU A 140 3.78 19.56 -14.63
CA LEU A 140 2.42 19.13 -14.32
C LEU A 140 1.39 20.27 -14.44
N ASP A 141 1.71 21.44 -13.87
CA ASP A 141 0.87 22.63 -13.89
C ASP A 141 0.65 23.13 -15.32
N LYS A 142 1.69 23.10 -16.18
CA LYS A 142 1.57 23.44 -17.61
C LYS A 142 0.58 22.54 -18.37
N HIS A 143 0.37 21.31 -17.90
CA HIS A 143 -0.59 20.36 -18.49
C HIS A 143 -1.93 20.34 -17.73
N GLY A 144 -2.17 21.33 -16.86
CA GLY A 144 -3.43 21.51 -16.15
C GLY A 144 -3.67 20.51 -15.01
N PHE A 145 -2.65 19.81 -14.51
CA PHE A 145 -2.78 18.91 -13.37
C PHE A 145 -2.80 19.70 -12.07
N GLN A 146 -3.98 19.80 -11.44
CA GLN A 146 -4.13 20.45 -10.14
C GLN A 146 -4.04 19.40 -9.01
N GLY A 147 -2.99 19.44 -8.20
CA GLY A 147 -2.80 18.47 -7.12
C GLY A 147 -1.63 18.72 -6.17
N GLY A 148 -0.71 19.64 -6.53
CA GLY A 148 0.45 19.98 -5.70
C GLY A 148 1.46 18.84 -5.55
N PHE A 149 2.50 19.10 -4.74
CA PHE A 149 3.62 18.18 -4.50
C PHE A 149 3.19 16.80 -4.01
N GLU A 150 2.32 16.78 -3.00
CA GLU A 150 2.01 15.58 -2.25
C GLU A 150 1.31 14.54 -3.13
N ALA A 151 0.39 14.97 -4.01
CA ALA A 151 -0.28 14.06 -4.92
C ALA A 151 0.71 13.41 -5.91
N TYR A 152 1.63 14.19 -6.48
CA TYR A 152 2.66 13.65 -7.39
C TYR A 152 3.58 12.67 -6.66
N GLU A 153 4.10 13.05 -5.50
CA GLU A 153 5.04 12.24 -4.73
C GLU A 153 4.43 10.87 -4.40
N LYS A 154 3.17 10.87 -3.93
CA LYS A 154 2.44 9.63 -3.65
C LYS A 154 2.27 8.79 -4.91
N MET A 155 1.87 9.38 -6.04
CA MET A 155 1.74 8.67 -7.32
C MET A 155 3.08 8.08 -7.78
N ALA A 156 4.18 8.84 -7.73
CA ALA A 156 5.50 8.38 -8.14
C ALA A 156 6.00 7.21 -7.26
N LYS A 157 5.73 7.25 -5.95
CA LYS A 157 6.06 6.15 -5.03
C LYS A 157 5.24 4.88 -5.31
N VAL A 158 3.95 5.03 -5.59
CA VAL A 158 3.08 3.92 -6.03
C VAL A 158 3.61 3.27 -7.32
N LEU A 159 3.95 4.08 -8.32
CA LEU A 159 4.53 3.59 -9.57
C LEU A 159 5.88 2.89 -9.36
N SER A 160 6.68 3.39 -8.42
CA SER A 160 7.97 2.80 -8.10
C SER A 160 7.82 1.39 -7.50
N PHE A 161 6.83 1.16 -6.63
CA PHE A 161 6.56 -0.18 -6.10
C PHE A 161 6.11 -1.18 -7.19
N LEU A 162 5.25 -0.73 -8.12
CA LEU A 162 4.85 -1.58 -9.26
C LEU A 162 6.04 -2.00 -10.12
N SER A 163 7.06 -1.15 -10.22
CA SER A 163 8.29 -1.48 -10.95
C SER A 163 9.01 -2.69 -10.34
N VAL A 164 8.94 -2.85 -9.02
CA VAL A 164 9.58 -3.96 -8.28
C VAL A 164 8.89 -5.28 -8.54
N ILE A 165 7.55 -5.28 -8.46
CA ILE A 165 6.77 -6.50 -8.64
C ILE A 165 6.58 -6.85 -10.12
N SER A 166 6.92 -5.94 -11.04
CA SER A 166 6.71 -6.14 -12.48
C SER A 166 7.52 -7.29 -13.07
N SER A 167 8.65 -7.65 -12.47
CA SER A 167 9.45 -8.81 -12.87
C SER A 167 8.73 -10.14 -12.70
N TYR A 168 7.71 -10.20 -11.83
CA TYR A 168 6.89 -11.40 -11.59
C TYR A 168 5.62 -11.43 -12.43
N PHE A 169 5.35 -10.37 -13.20
CA PHE A 169 4.20 -10.34 -14.09
C PHE A 169 4.41 -11.27 -15.28
N TYR A 170 3.33 -11.58 -15.97
CA TYR A 170 3.34 -12.44 -17.14
C TYR A 170 2.32 -11.95 -18.17
N SER A 171 2.37 -12.52 -19.38
CA SER A 171 1.51 -12.11 -20.50
C SER A 171 0.03 -12.15 -20.12
N ASP A 172 -0.73 -11.15 -20.58
CA ASP A 172 -2.18 -11.05 -20.43
C ASP A 172 -2.71 -10.93 -18.99
N LEU A 173 -1.83 -10.77 -18.00
CA LEU A 173 -2.22 -10.44 -16.63
C LEU A 173 -2.96 -9.10 -16.58
N ASN A 174 -4.17 -9.09 -16.03
CA ASN A 174 -4.91 -7.87 -15.71
C ASN A 174 -4.45 -7.32 -14.36
N ILE A 175 -4.30 -6.00 -14.25
CA ILE A 175 -3.92 -5.30 -13.04
C ILE A 175 -5.01 -4.27 -12.72
N ILE A 176 -5.64 -4.46 -11.57
CA ILE A 176 -6.69 -3.59 -11.05
C ILE A 176 -6.17 -2.96 -9.76
N LEU A 177 -5.93 -1.66 -9.80
CA LEU A 177 -5.41 -0.89 -8.68
C LEU A 177 -6.52 -0.04 -8.07
N PHE A 178 -6.68 -0.11 -6.75
CA PHE A 178 -7.58 0.75 -6.00
C PHE A 178 -6.80 1.60 -4.99
N SER A 179 -7.14 2.88 -4.91
CA SER A 179 -6.65 3.81 -3.89
C SER A 179 -7.84 4.49 -3.22
N ASP A 180 -7.69 4.88 -1.95
CA ASP A 180 -8.66 5.74 -1.28
C ASP A 180 -8.79 7.09 -2.05
N PRO A 181 -10.02 7.58 -2.31
CA PRO A 181 -10.28 8.85 -2.98
C PRO A 181 -9.53 10.06 -2.40
N ASP A 182 -9.27 10.08 -1.10
CA ASP A 182 -8.80 11.28 -0.41
C ASP A 182 -7.28 11.42 -0.37
N THR A 183 -6.54 10.39 -0.78
CA THR A 183 -5.08 10.32 -0.55
C THR A 183 -4.25 10.51 -1.80
N ILE A 184 -4.61 9.85 -2.91
CA ILE A 184 -3.77 9.84 -4.13
C ILE A 184 -4.56 10.34 -5.35
N ILE A 185 -5.85 10.03 -5.45
CA ILE A 185 -6.63 10.24 -6.68
C ILE A 185 -8.06 10.72 -6.37
N ASP A 186 -8.21 12.02 -6.16
CA ASP A 186 -9.47 12.66 -5.78
C ASP A 186 -10.36 13.08 -6.97
N THR A 187 -9.80 13.13 -8.19
CA THR A 187 -10.49 13.64 -9.39
C THR A 187 -10.35 12.70 -10.58
N LYS A 188 -11.32 12.72 -11.49
CA LYS A 188 -11.29 11.94 -12.74
C LYS A 188 -10.07 12.27 -13.61
N GLN A 189 -9.60 13.52 -13.59
CA GLN A 189 -8.39 13.91 -14.30
C GLN A 189 -7.16 13.19 -13.72
N LYS A 190 -7.00 13.16 -12.39
CA LYS A 190 -5.93 12.40 -11.73
C LYS A 190 -6.01 10.90 -12.04
N VAL A 191 -7.21 10.31 -12.05
CA VAL A 191 -7.44 8.91 -12.46
C VAL A 191 -6.93 8.68 -13.88
N ASN A 192 -7.22 9.58 -14.82
CA ASN A 192 -6.80 9.41 -16.21
C ASN A 192 -5.27 9.53 -16.35
N VAL A 193 -4.66 10.49 -15.67
CA VAL A 193 -3.20 10.72 -15.69
C VAL A 193 -2.45 9.53 -15.11
N ILE A 194 -2.89 9.01 -13.95
CA ILE A 194 -2.24 7.85 -13.35
C ILE A 194 -2.42 6.60 -14.22
N ASN A 195 -3.60 6.40 -14.80
CA ASN A 195 -3.83 5.30 -15.74
C ASN A 195 -2.95 5.37 -16.97
N TYR A 196 -2.79 6.56 -17.55
CA TYR A 196 -1.88 6.78 -18.67
C TYR A 196 -0.43 6.49 -18.27
N SER A 197 0.00 7.02 -17.12
CA SER A 197 1.36 6.85 -16.59
C SER A 197 1.69 5.39 -16.30
N LEU A 198 0.76 4.68 -15.64
CA LEU A 198 0.84 3.24 -15.39
C LEU A 198 1.05 2.45 -16.67
N ARG A 199 0.27 2.75 -17.71
CA ARG A 199 0.32 2.02 -18.98
C ARG A 199 1.62 2.23 -19.73
N ILE A 200 2.17 3.46 -19.75
CA ILE A 200 3.49 3.69 -20.35
C ILE A 200 4.57 2.97 -19.55
N MET A 201 4.60 3.23 -18.23
CA MET A 201 5.62 2.67 -17.36
C MET A 201 5.68 1.15 -17.48
N LEU A 202 4.55 0.46 -17.37
CA LEU A 202 4.53 -1.00 -17.45
C LEU A 202 4.95 -1.50 -18.83
N LYS A 203 4.61 -0.81 -19.93
CA LYS A 203 5.09 -1.16 -21.27
C LYS A 203 6.61 -1.06 -21.41
N GLU A 204 7.24 -0.16 -20.67
CA GLU A 204 8.70 -0.01 -20.65
C GLU A 204 9.37 -1.05 -19.73
N LEU A 205 8.68 -1.48 -18.67
CA LEU A 205 9.22 -2.40 -17.67
C LEU A 205 9.16 -3.87 -18.08
N VAL A 206 8.09 -4.29 -18.77
CA VAL A 206 7.91 -5.68 -19.15
C VAL A 206 8.04 -5.89 -20.67
N PRO A 207 8.74 -6.94 -21.13
CA PRO A 207 8.93 -7.21 -22.57
C PRO A 207 7.70 -7.86 -23.24
N PHE A 208 6.59 -8.01 -22.50
CA PHE A 208 5.39 -8.70 -22.95
C PHE A 208 4.15 -7.80 -22.78
N LYS A 209 3.06 -8.21 -23.43
CA LYS A 209 1.80 -7.48 -23.38
C LYS A 209 1.02 -7.87 -22.11
N LEU A 210 0.72 -6.88 -21.28
CA LEU A 210 -0.25 -7.04 -20.18
C LEU A 210 -1.68 -6.98 -20.71
N GLY A 211 -2.62 -7.50 -19.92
CA GLY A 211 -4.05 -7.38 -20.16
C GLY A 211 -4.57 -5.96 -19.85
N HIS A 212 -5.69 -5.87 -19.17
CA HIS A 212 -6.25 -4.60 -18.71
C HIS A 212 -5.47 -4.07 -17.51
N VAL A 213 -4.90 -2.87 -17.64
CA VAL A 213 -4.30 -2.12 -16.53
C VAL A 213 -5.17 -0.91 -16.23
N ASN A 214 -5.78 -0.89 -15.05
CA ASN A 214 -6.64 0.19 -14.59
C ASN A 214 -6.40 0.50 -13.11
N CYS A 215 -6.43 1.79 -12.82
CA CYS A 215 -6.44 2.39 -11.50
C CYS A 215 -7.78 3.10 -11.30
N MET A 216 -8.39 2.86 -10.13
CA MET A 216 -9.72 3.32 -9.77
C MET A 216 -9.73 3.76 -8.30
N THR A 217 -10.73 4.56 -7.91
CA THR A 217 -10.94 4.91 -6.48
C THR A 217 -12.31 4.50 -5.99
N LYS A 218 -13.32 4.57 -6.87
CA LYS A 218 -14.68 4.07 -6.62
C LYS A 218 -15.40 3.82 -7.93
N PHE A 219 -16.41 2.97 -7.87
CA PHE A 219 -17.40 2.79 -8.92
C PHE A 219 -18.43 3.92 -8.88
N ASN A 220 -18.99 4.25 -10.05
CA ASN A 220 -19.94 5.36 -10.17
C ASN A 220 -21.35 4.93 -9.74
N GLU A 221 -21.81 5.42 -8.60
CA GLU A 221 -23.14 5.11 -8.04
C GLU A 221 -24.28 5.95 -8.65
N ARG A 222 -23.98 6.93 -9.51
CA ARG A 222 -24.99 7.89 -10.03
C ARG A 222 -25.48 7.56 -11.43
N ASN A 223 -24.72 6.80 -12.20
CA ASN A 223 -25.04 6.47 -13.59
C ASN A 223 -25.39 4.98 -13.70
N GLY A 224 -26.29 4.65 -14.63
CA GLY A 224 -26.72 3.28 -14.87
C GLY A 224 -28.14 2.98 -14.39
N SER A 225 -28.54 1.72 -14.55
CA SER A 225 -29.81 1.19 -14.06
C SER A 225 -29.88 1.23 -12.51
N PHE A 226 -31.06 1.00 -11.94
CA PHE A 226 -31.18 0.87 -10.47
C PHE A 226 -30.32 -0.27 -9.93
N ASP A 227 -30.29 -1.40 -10.63
CA ASP A 227 -29.53 -2.59 -10.24
C ASP A 227 -28.02 -2.32 -10.32
N GLU A 228 -27.55 -1.66 -11.39
CA GLU A 228 -26.14 -1.27 -11.54
C GLU A 228 -25.68 -0.32 -10.43
N ARG A 229 -26.53 0.64 -10.03
CA ARG A 229 -26.21 1.57 -8.94
C ARG A 229 -26.09 0.84 -7.60
N ASN A 230 -26.98 -0.11 -7.33
CA ASN A 230 -26.93 -0.93 -6.11
C ASN A 230 -25.69 -1.84 -6.09
N GLU A 231 -25.36 -2.45 -7.22
CA GLU A 231 -24.15 -3.27 -7.36
C GLU A 231 -22.90 -2.43 -7.12
N ASN A 232 -22.80 -1.25 -7.74
CA ASN A 232 -21.68 -0.32 -7.54
C ASN A 232 -21.53 0.10 -6.07
N LYS A 233 -22.64 0.32 -5.36
CA LYS A 233 -22.60 0.62 -3.92
C LYS A 233 -22.06 -0.56 -3.11
N LEU A 234 -22.50 -1.79 -3.41
CA LEU A 234 -22.01 -2.99 -2.75
C LEU A 234 -20.51 -3.24 -3.00
N LEU A 235 -20.06 -2.97 -4.24
CA LEU A 235 -18.65 -3.05 -4.64
C LEU A 235 -17.82 -1.98 -3.91
N ASN A 236 -18.28 -0.73 -3.86
CA ASN A 236 -17.58 0.33 -3.14
C ASN A 236 -17.39 -0.03 -1.66
N HIS A 237 -18.42 -0.53 -0.98
CA HIS A 237 -18.29 -0.98 0.40
C HIS A 237 -17.32 -2.17 0.57
N ALA A 238 -17.28 -3.08 -0.41
CA ALA A 238 -16.31 -4.18 -0.41
C ALA A 238 -14.88 -3.67 -0.56
N ILE A 239 -14.64 -2.73 -1.48
CA ILE A 239 -13.33 -2.11 -1.71
C ILE A 239 -12.90 -1.30 -0.48
N GLU A 240 -13.78 -0.52 0.14
CA GLU A 240 -13.49 0.23 1.37
C GLU A 240 -13.07 -0.69 2.52
N GLU A 241 -13.71 -1.85 2.64
CA GLU A 241 -13.34 -2.87 3.64
C GLU A 241 -11.94 -3.42 3.35
N LEU A 242 -11.62 -3.72 2.09
CA LEU A 242 -10.29 -4.22 1.72
C LEU A 242 -9.20 -3.15 1.83
N LEU A 243 -9.49 -1.88 1.50
CA LEU A 243 -8.55 -0.75 1.67
C LEU A 243 -8.18 -0.51 3.13
N SER A 244 -9.00 -0.96 4.09
CA SER A 244 -8.62 -0.86 5.50
C SER A 244 -7.43 -1.74 5.89
N ILE A 245 -7.13 -2.80 5.13
CA ILE A 245 -5.97 -3.68 5.37
C ILE A 245 -4.65 -2.90 5.25
N PRO A 246 -4.32 -2.29 4.09
CA PRO A 246 -3.12 -1.47 3.97
C PRO A 246 -3.15 -0.22 4.86
N ASP A 247 -4.31 0.43 5.09
CA ASP A 247 -4.44 1.57 6.02
C ASP A 247 -3.91 1.23 7.42
N ILE A 248 -4.44 0.15 8.00
CA ILE A 248 -4.09 -0.30 9.35
C ILE A 248 -2.60 -0.62 9.43
N ALA A 249 -2.08 -1.37 8.46
CA ALA A 249 -0.66 -1.73 8.42
C ALA A 249 0.23 -0.48 8.32
N CYS A 250 -0.04 0.40 7.36
CA CYS A 250 0.77 1.60 7.15
C CYS A 250 0.76 2.55 8.32
N SER A 251 -0.43 2.79 8.86
CA SER A 251 -0.58 3.72 9.97
C SER A 251 0.08 3.18 11.25
N SER A 252 0.03 1.86 11.48
CA SER A 252 0.67 1.24 12.64
C SER A 252 2.19 1.23 12.50
N ILE A 253 2.71 0.87 11.32
CA ILE A 253 4.16 0.91 11.04
C ILE A 253 4.70 2.35 11.07
N SER A 254 3.95 3.33 10.53
CA SER A 254 4.34 4.74 10.62
C SER A 254 4.47 5.19 12.07
N SER A 255 3.46 4.87 12.90
CA SER A 255 3.49 5.18 14.33
C SER A 255 4.67 4.52 15.04
N MET A 256 4.97 3.27 14.74
CA MET A 256 6.13 2.54 15.27
C MET A 256 7.45 3.22 14.89
N LEU A 257 7.70 3.48 13.60
CA LEU A 257 8.97 4.03 13.11
C LEU A 257 9.23 5.47 13.58
N ASN A 258 8.19 6.24 13.87
CA ASN A 258 8.31 7.61 14.35
C ASN A 258 8.75 7.73 15.81
N LEU A 259 8.75 6.63 16.57
CA LEU A 259 9.14 6.61 17.99
C LEU A 259 10.57 6.13 18.22
N THR A 260 11.19 5.56 17.19
CA THR A 260 12.47 4.88 17.28
C THR A 260 13.56 5.71 16.60
N SER A 261 14.44 6.36 17.38
CA SER A 261 15.70 6.93 16.88
C SER A 261 16.83 5.89 16.81
N LYS A 262 16.64 4.74 17.47
CA LYS A 262 17.49 3.55 17.52
C LYS A 262 16.60 2.32 17.30
N SER A 263 17.18 1.25 16.75
CA SER A 263 16.57 -0.01 16.26
C SER A 263 15.61 -0.79 17.19
N ASP A 264 15.19 -0.24 18.33
CA ASP A 264 14.25 -0.88 19.26
C ASP A 264 12.84 -0.36 19.01
N ILE A 265 11.90 -1.26 18.71
CA ILE A 265 10.48 -0.94 18.50
C ILE A 265 9.86 -0.44 19.83
N SER A 266 9.64 0.87 19.95
CA SER A 266 8.78 1.45 20.99
C SER A 266 7.40 1.73 20.39
N CYS A 267 6.35 1.14 20.97
CA CYS A 267 4.97 1.41 20.56
C CYS A 267 4.43 2.62 21.32
N PRO A 268 3.67 3.53 20.67
CA PRO A 268 3.19 4.76 21.32
C PRO A 268 2.10 4.49 22.35
N ASP A 269 1.40 3.38 22.18
CA ASP A 269 0.24 2.97 22.96
C ASP A 269 0.06 1.45 22.86
N ASP A 270 -0.66 0.86 23.82
CA ASP A 270 -0.94 -0.58 23.92
C ASP A 270 -1.64 -1.12 22.67
N GLU A 271 -2.41 -0.30 21.97
CA GLU A 271 -3.21 -0.72 20.81
C GLU A 271 -2.38 -0.79 19.53
N THR A 272 -1.51 0.18 19.29
CA THR A 272 -0.50 0.09 18.24
C THR A 272 0.41 -1.11 18.52
N SER A 273 0.74 -1.36 19.80
CA SER A 273 1.45 -2.58 20.21
C SER A 273 0.67 -3.85 19.87
N GLU A 274 -0.64 -3.89 20.13
CA GLU A 274 -1.51 -5.01 19.76
C GLU A 274 -1.53 -5.23 18.25
N ILE A 275 -1.76 -4.18 17.45
CA ILE A 275 -1.79 -4.28 15.99
C ILE A 275 -0.44 -4.73 15.43
N ILE A 276 0.65 -4.13 15.90
CA ILE A 276 2.02 -4.53 15.51
C ILE A 276 2.28 -5.98 15.92
N THR A 277 1.82 -6.41 17.09
CA THR A 277 1.92 -7.79 17.55
C THR A 277 1.14 -8.74 16.64
N GLU A 278 -0.04 -8.35 16.16
CA GLU A 278 -0.80 -9.15 15.19
C GLU A 278 -0.14 -9.18 13.80
N ILE A 279 0.38 -8.05 13.31
CA ILE A 279 1.15 -7.97 12.06
C ILE A 279 2.42 -8.84 12.16
N ALA A 280 3.09 -8.85 13.31
CA ALA A 280 4.28 -9.66 13.57
C ALA A 280 4.02 -11.19 13.50
N LYS A 281 2.75 -11.60 13.55
CA LYS A 281 2.34 -13.01 13.39
C LYS A 281 2.13 -13.40 11.93
N PHE A 282 2.13 -12.47 10.98
CA PHE A 282 2.14 -12.80 9.55
C PHE A 282 3.43 -13.54 9.22
N THR A 283 3.39 -14.39 8.19
CA THR A 283 4.61 -15.01 7.68
C THR A 283 5.44 -13.92 7.02
N ASN A 284 6.70 -13.81 7.47
CA ASN A 284 7.64 -12.88 6.87
C ASN A 284 7.83 -13.30 5.41
N ILE A 285 7.76 -12.34 4.50
CA ILE A 285 8.00 -12.60 3.09
C ILE A 285 9.35 -13.32 2.90
N GLU A 286 10.41 -12.95 3.63
CA GLU A 286 11.72 -13.61 3.62
C GLU A 286 11.69 -15.11 3.97
N ASP A 287 10.69 -15.54 4.74
CA ASP A 287 10.50 -16.93 5.18
C ASP A 287 9.44 -17.68 4.34
N TYR A 288 8.89 -17.05 3.31
CA TYR A 288 7.74 -17.54 2.54
C TYR A 288 7.86 -19.00 2.08
N LYS A 289 9.06 -19.45 1.69
CA LYS A 289 9.30 -20.83 1.20
C LYS A 289 9.21 -21.92 2.28
N LYS A 290 9.01 -21.57 3.56
CA LYS A 290 8.94 -22.54 4.67
C LYS A 290 7.53 -23.02 4.98
N ASP A 291 6.51 -22.27 4.56
CA ASP A 291 5.12 -22.58 4.87
C ASP A 291 4.40 -23.03 3.58
N ASP A 292 4.11 -24.33 3.45
CA ASP A 292 3.31 -24.95 2.37
C ASP A 292 1.84 -24.45 2.28
N LYS A 293 1.50 -23.38 3.01
CA LYS A 293 0.15 -22.81 3.07
C LYS A 293 0.12 -21.45 2.41
N SER A 294 -0.89 -21.23 1.60
CA SER A 294 -1.19 -19.96 0.93
C SER A 294 -1.77 -18.94 1.93
N ILE A 295 -0.92 -18.47 2.86
CA ILE A 295 -1.24 -17.44 3.86
C ILE A 295 -0.77 -16.05 3.41
N CYS A 296 -1.25 -15.01 4.09
CA CYS A 296 -0.85 -13.65 3.78
C CYS A 296 0.59 -13.44 4.28
N THR A 297 1.45 -13.02 3.36
CA THR A 297 2.82 -12.63 3.69
C THR A 297 2.89 -11.15 4.07
N PHE A 298 3.78 -10.82 4.99
CA PHE A 298 4.10 -9.45 5.33
C PHE A 298 5.54 -9.12 4.95
N GLY A 299 5.73 -7.97 4.30
CA GLY A 299 7.05 -7.41 4.05
C GLY A 299 7.12 -5.93 4.39
N LEU A 300 8.30 -5.49 4.80
CA LEU A 300 8.59 -4.10 5.15
C LEU A 300 9.93 -3.70 4.56
N SER A 301 9.97 -2.57 3.86
CA SER A 301 11.23 -1.92 3.48
C SER A 301 11.25 -0.50 3.98
N VAL A 302 12.36 -0.13 4.63
CA VAL A 302 12.57 1.21 5.17
C VAL A 302 13.72 1.87 4.40
N PHE A 303 13.51 3.11 3.98
CA PHE A 303 14.48 3.88 3.20
C PHE A 303 14.86 5.13 3.98
N ASP A 304 16.12 5.16 4.42
CA ASP A 304 16.73 6.32 5.08
C ASP A 304 17.36 7.24 4.04
N ILE A 305 17.51 8.52 4.39
CA ILE A 305 18.27 9.45 3.56
C ILE A 305 19.76 9.46 3.96
N LYS A 306 20.65 9.53 2.97
CA LYS A 306 22.07 9.83 3.12
C LYS A 306 22.47 10.96 2.19
N TYR A 307 23.67 11.49 2.42
CA TYR A 307 24.24 12.58 1.64
C TYR A 307 25.59 12.14 1.04
N THR A 308 25.86 12.53 -0.21
CA THR A 308 27.20 12.39 -0.80
C THR A 308 28.15 13.40 -0.16
N GLU A 309 29.46 13.28 -0.44
CA GLU A 309 30.46 14.27 0.01
C GLU A 309 30.15 15.68 -0.52
N ASP A 310 29.59 15.78 -1.73
CA ASP A 310 29.13 17.03 -2.35
C ASP A 310 27.77 17.53 -1.80
N GLY A 311 27.18 16.82 -0.83
CA GLY A 311 25.93 17.21 -0.17
C GLY A 311 24.65 16.77 -0.89
N LEU A 312 24.73 15.92 -1.92
CA LEU A 312 23.54 15.43 -2.64
C LEU A 312 22.81 14.36 -1.85
N ALA A 313 21.51 14.54 -1.67
CA ALA A 313 20.65 13.60 -0.97
C ALA A 313 20.29 12.36 -1.82
N TYR A 314 20.36 11.17 -1.23
CA TYR A 314 19.91 9.92 -1.84
C TYR A 314 19.31 8.97 -0.80
N TYR A 315 18.36 8.14 -1.22
CA TYR A 315 17.80 7.11 -0.34
C TYR A 315 18.73 5.89 -0.26
N VAL A 316 18.74 5.22 0.88
CA VAL A 316 19.42 3.94 1.10
C VAL A 316 18.46 2.99 1.79
N HIS A 317 18.35 1.77 1.26
CA HIS A 317 17.56 0.72 1.92
C HIS A 317 18.20 0.37 3.26
N ARG A 318 17.42 0.46 4.33
CA ARG A 318 17.79 0.02 5.65
C ARG A 318 17.46 -1.47 5.73
N ASN A 319 18.48 -2.32 5.74
CA ASN A 319 18.36 -3.76 5.93
C ASN A 319 18.00 -4.12 7.38
N ASP A 320 16.96 -3.47 7.91
CA ASP A 320 16.37 -3.84 9.19
C ASP A 320 15.50 -5.06 8.96
N LYS A 321 15.86 -6.15 9.62
CA LYS A 321 14.90 -7.24 9.79
C LYS A 321 13.80 -6.75 10.71
N PHE A 322 12.56 -7.08 10.40
CA PHE A 322 11.48 -6.92 11.35
C PHE A 322 11.74 -7.88 12.52
N ILE A 323 12.37 -7.38 13.58
CA ILE A 323 12.68 -8.18 14.77
C ILE A 323 11.40 -8.28 15.59
N LYS A 324 10.86 -9.50 15.71
CA LYS A 324 9.76 -9.82 16.63
C LYS A 324 10.22 -9.51 18.06
N THR A 325 9.91 -8.33 18.58
CA THR A 325 10.06 -8.07 20.00
C THR A 325 8.95 -8.85 20.70
N LYS A 326 9.33 -9.76 21.62
CA LYS A 326 8.34 -10.30 22.54
C LYS A 326 7.75 -9.10 23.29
N PRO A 327 6.43 -9.00 23.46
CA PRO A 327 5.87 -7.96 24.32
C PRO A 327 6.61 -8.05 25.65
N ASN A 328 7.22 -6.94 26.07
CA ASN A 328 7.73 -6.84 27.42
C ASN A 328 6.52 -7.13 28.30
N ASN A 329 6.51 -8.29 28.95
CA ASN A 329 5.62 -8.51 30.08
C ASN A 329 5.93 -7.34 30.99
N ALA A 330 5.02 -6.37 31.07
CA ALA A 330 5.11 -5.29 32.01
C ALA A 330 5.39 -5.96 33.34
N SER A 331 6.62 -5.77 33.83
CA SER A 331 7.06 -6.31 35.09
C SER A 331 6.02 -5.88 36.10
N ASN A 332 5.36 -6.86 36.72
CA ASN A 332 4.43 -6.68 37.82
C ASN A 332 5.08 -5.73 38.83
N ALA A 333 4.73 -4.44 38.75
CA ALA A 333 4.96 -3.49 39.81
C ALA A 333 3.89 -3.81 40.85
N LYS A 334 4.30 -4.57 41.87
CA LYS A 334 3.56 -4.80 43.10
C LYS A 334 3.40 -3.50 43.89
#